data_AF-A0A9P6ZMW7-F1
#
_entry.id   AF-A0A9P6ZMW7-F1
#
_cell.length_a   1.000
_cell.length_b   1.000
_cell.length_c   1.000
_cell.angle_alpha   90.00
_cell.angle_beta   90.00
_cell.angle_gamma   90.00
#
_symmetry.space_group_name_H-M   'P 1'
#
loop_
_entity.id
_entity.type
_entity.pdbx_description
1 polymer ?
#
loop_
_entity_poly.entity_id
_entity_poly.type
_entity_poly.pdbx_seq_one_letter_code
_entity_poly.pdbx_strand_id
1 'polypeptide(L)'
;MHVFLLFIRDGPDKPAANQVAGTVFRVHKYFFERESEYFREGFKAAGPQGDGQSDQAAFRLDDVKISEFERLLWVFYNPQYMYDEQPMDHWITILDLATRWKFPGVRDLTVRQLQKLDMKPVERIITYDKYNLDKSLLLPAYILLCKQPSRSVEDGKRLGMPTVLKINEAREYAQRFAAEQGCHSPTSADAEDQELVEILKDVFGLS
;
A
#
# COMPACT_ATOMS: atom_id res chain seq x y z
N MET A 1 11.10 9.04 -28.45
CA MET A 1 10.75 9.00 -27.02
C MET A 1 11.65 10.00 -26.31
N HIS A 2 11.10 11.04 -25.69
CA HIS A 2 11.92 12.11 -25.07
C HIS A 2 12.40 11.68 -23.68
N VAL A 3 13.71 11.75 -23.47
CA VAL A 3 14.36 11.59 -22.16
C VAL A 3 14.16 12.89 -21.38
N PHE A 4 13.80 12.77 -20.11
CA PHE A 4 13.47 13.85 -19.18
C PHE A 4 14.23 13.66 -17.88
N LEU A 5 14.80 14.75 -17.39
CA LEU A 5 15.65 14.76 -16.20
C LEU A 5 14.81 15.07 -14.96
N LEU A 6 14.79 14.12 -14.02
CA LEU A 6 14.25 14.30 -12.67
C LEU A 6 15.41 14.44 -11.70
N PHE A 7 15.42 15.51 -10.90
CA PHE A 7 16.42 15.69 -9.85
C PHE A 7 15.81 15.33 -8.50
N ILE A 8 16.49 14.45 -7.77
CA ILE A 8 16.12 14.06 -6.41
C ILE A 8 17.24 14.47 -5.48
N ARG A 9 16.91 15.30 -4.50
CA ARG A 9 17.83 15.64 -3.43
C ARG A 9 17.79 14.55 -2.37
N ASP A 10 18.96 14.15 -1.86
CA ASP A 10 18.96 13.20 -0.74
C ASP A 10 18.38 13.89 0.51
N GLY A 11 17.40 13.24 1.15
CA GLY A 11 16.79 13.72 2.39
C GLY A 11 17.81 13.78 3.53
N PRO A 12 17.56 14.55 4.60
CA PRO A 12 18.61 15.00 5.51
C PRO A 12 19.04 13.88 6.47
N ASP A 13 20.00 13.06 6.06
CA ASP A 13 20.96 12.44 6.98
C ASP A 13 22.32 13.15 6.81
N LYS A 14 22.43 14.30 7.50
CA LYS A 14 23.57 15.23 7.69
C LYS A 14 23.99 16.14 6.51
N PRO A 15 23.90 17.48 6.68
CA PRO A 15 24.59 18.41 5.79
C PRO A 15 26.01 18.73 6.32
N ALA A 16 27.04 18.39 5.56
CA ALA A 16 28.30 19.14 5.59
C ALA A 16 28.16 20.32 4.61
N ALA A 17 28.54 21.51 5.05
CA ALA A 17 28.50 22.71 4.24
C ALA A 17 29.29 22.51 2.94
N ASN A 18 28.62 22.64 1.79
CA ASN A 18 29.13 22.70 0.41
C ASN A 18 28.98 21.49 -0.53
N GLN A 19 28.13 20.49 -0.24
CA GLN A 19 27.63 19.59 -1.30
C GLN A 19 26.12 19.36 -1.17
N VAL A 20 25.36 19.80 -2.17
CA VAL A 20 23.95 19.38 -2.36
C VAL A 20 24.01 17.98 -2.99
N ALA A 21 24.23 16.94 -2.19
CA ALA A 21 24.21 15.57 -2.70
C ALA A 21 22.78 15.26 -3.20
N GLY A 22 22.67 14.94 -4.49
CA GLY A 22 21.42 14.62 -5.16
C GLY A 22 21.71 13.89 -6.47
N THR A 23 20.74 13.12 -6.94
CA THR A 23 20.86 12.28 -8.14
C THR A 23 19.94 12.79 -9.23
N VAL A 24 20.49 12.95 -10.44
CA VAL A 24 19.70 13.21 -11.65
C VAL A 24 19.34 11.88 -12.29
N PHE A 25 18.05 11.56 -12.33
CA PHE A 25 17.51 10.41 -13.04
C PHE A 25 17.13 10.80 -14.46
N ARG A 26 17.56 9.99 -15.43
CA ARG A 26 17.14 10.10 -16.83
C ARG A 26 15.98 9.15 -17.08
N VAL A 27 14.77 9.68 -17.21
CA VAL A 27 13.55 8.89 -17.37
C VAL A 27 12.80 9.25 -18.65
N HIS A 28 11.82 8.45 -19.05
CA HIS A 28 10.94 8.74 -20.16
C HIS A 28 9.73 9.50 -19.64
N LYS A 29 9.63 10.79 -19.98
CA LYS A 29 8.54 11.69 -19.54
C LYS A 29 7.16 11.08 -19.73
N TYR A 30 7.00 10.36 -20.85
CA TYR A 30 5.77 9.72 -21.25
C TYR A 30 5.16 8.81 -20.18
N PHE A 31 5.96 8.01 -19.47
CA PHE A 31 5.44 7.14 -18.41
C PHE A 31 4.79 7.95 -17.29
N PHE A 32 5.42 9.04 -16.88
CA PHE A 32 4.95 9.90 -15.80
C PHE A 32 3.71 10.71 -16.23
N GLU A 33 3.71 11.31 -17.43
CA GLU A 33 2.55 12.06 -17.94
C GLU A 33 1.33 11.17 -18.16
N ARG A 34 1.54 9.97 -18.72
CA ARG A 34 0.45 9.02 -19.01
C ARG A 34 -0.15 8.47 -17.72
N GLU A 35 0.70 8.02 -16.81
CA GLU A 35 0.28 7.24 -15.63
C GLU A 35 0.00 8.09 -14.40
N SER A 36 0.43 9.36 -14.33
CA SER A 36 0.24 10.22 -13.16
C SER A 36 -0.32 11.60 -13.51
N GLU A 37 -1.46 11.93 -12.88
CA GLU A 37 -2.03 13.28 -12.94
C GLU A 37 -1.10 14.31 -12.27
N TYR A 38 -0.52 13.96 -11.12
CA TYR A 38 0.40 14.83 -10.37
C TYR A 38 1.57 15.30 -11.25
N PHE A 39 2.25 14.36 -11.92
CA PHE A 39 3.37 14.69 -12.80
C PHE A 39 2.90 15.42 -14.06
N ARG A 40 1.76 15.03 -14.64
CA ARG A 40 1.19 15.72 -15.81
C ARG A 40 0.90 17.20 -15.52
N GLU A 41 0.30 17.50 -14.38
CA GLU A 41 0.01 18.86 -13.94
C GLU A 41 1.30 19.61 -13.58
N GLY A 42 2.20 18.96 -12.83
CA GLY A 42 3.49 19.53 -12.45
C GLY A 42 4.33 19.92 -13.66
N PHE A 43 4.42 19.05 -14.68
CA PHE A 43 5.17 19.34 -15.91
C PHE A 43 4.52 20.45 -16.73
N LYS A 44 3.19 20.54 -16.76
CA LYS A 44 2.49 21.67 -17.42
C LYS A 44 2.78 23.00 -16.72
N ALA A 45 2.75 22.99 -15.38
CA ALA A 45 2.99 24.18 -14.57
C ALA A 45 4.45 24.67 -14.66
N ALA A 46 5.41 23.75 -14.76
CA ALA A 46 6.84 24.08 -14.85
C ALA A 46 7.22 24.78 -16.18
N GLY A 47 6.43 24.59 -17.24
CA GLY A 47 6.66 25.23 -18.54
C GLY A 47 8.04 24.93 -19.14
N PRO A 48 8.58 25.80 -20.02
CA PRO A 48 9.88 25.60 -20.67
C PRO A 48 11.08 25.63 -19.71
N GLN A 49 10.93 26.18 -18.50
CA GLN A 49 12.03 26.32 -17.54
C GLN A 49 12.23 25.07 -16.67
N GLY A 50 11.26 24.17 -16.63
CA GLY A 50 11.35 22.85 -15.96
C GLY A 50 11.04 21.71 -16.93
N ASP A 51 11.43 21.88 -18.19
CA ASP A 51 11.19 20.91 -19.26
C ASP A 51 12.07 19.65 -19.15
N GLY A 52 12.94 19.58 -18.14
CA GLY A 52 13.81 18.45 -17.87
C GLY A 52 14.82 18.17 -18.98
N GLN A 53 15.15 19.16 -19.82
CA GLN A 53 16.11 18.99 -20.92
C GLN A 53 17.57 19.25 -20.52
N SER A 54 17.80 19.89 -19.37
CA SER A 54 19.14 20.10 -18.79
C SER A 54 19.13 19.86 -17.28
N ASP A 55 20.30 19.60 -16.69
CA ASP A 55 20.42 19.39 -15.24
C ASP A 55 19.91 20.60 -14.44
N GLN A 56 20.02 21.82 -14.99
CA GLN A 56 19.51 23.04 -14.37
C GLN A 56 17.98 23.19 -14.46
N ALA A 57 17.36 22.56 -15.47
CA ALA A 57 15.91 22.54 -15.70
C ALA A 57 15.26 21.21 -15.26
N ALA A 58 15.99 20.37 -14.52
CA ALA A 58 15.47 19.10 -14.03
C ALA A 58 14.30 19.33 -13.07
N PHE A 59 13.23 18.54 -13.24
CA PHE A 59 12.08 18.64 -12.37
C PHE A 59 12.42 18.03 -11.00
N ARG A 60 12.22 18.83 -9.95
CA ARG A 60 12.71 18.51 -8.60
C ARG A 60 11.66 17.78 -7.78
N LEU A 61 12.11 16.73 -7.11
CA LEU A 61 11.36 16.00 -6.08
C LEU A 61 12.16 16.06 -4.79
N ASP A 62 11.65 16.79 -3.80
CA ASP A 62 12.32 17.01 -2.51
C ASP A 62 11.75 16.11 -1.39
N ASP A 63 10.65 15.38 -1.67
CA ASP A 63 9.88 14.62 -0.69
C ASP A 63 10.13 13.10 -0.75
N VAL A 64 11.21 12.65 -1.39
CA VAL A 64 11.48 11.22 -1.64
C VAL A 64 12.96 10.89 -1.51
N LYS A 65 13.29 9.72 -0.96
CA LYS A 65 14.67 9.21 -0.97
C LYS A 65 15.02 8.63 -2.34
N ILE A 66 16.30 8.73 -2.71
CA ILE A 66 16.83 8.16 -3.96
C ILE A 66 16.47 6.67 -4.08
N SER A 67 16.70 5.89 -3.02
CA SER A 67 16.42 4.45 -3.00
C SER A 67 14.93 4.11 -3.09
N GLU A 68 14.04 4.96 -2.60
CA GLU A 68 12.58 4.77 -2.72
C GLU A 68 12.13 5.05 -4.16
N PHE A 69 12.69 6.09 -4.77
CA PHE A 69 12.40 6.41 -6.17
C PHE A 69 12.90 5.35 -7.14
N GLU A 70 14.07 4.75 -6.89
CA GLU A 70 14.57 3.61 -7.68
C GLU A 70 13.58 2.44 -7.69
N ARG A 71 12.91 2.16 -6.58
CA ARG A 71 11.85 1.13 -6.50
C ARG A 71 10.66 1.46 -7.39
N LEU A 72 10.25 2.73 -7.46
CA LEU A 72 9.20 3.14 -8.39
C LEU A 72 9.67 3.03 -9.85
N LEU A 73 10.91 3.44 -10.16
CA LEU A 73 11.45 3.31 -11.51
C LEU A 73 11.53 1.85 -11.96
N TRP A 74 11.87 0.94 -11.06
CA TRP A 74 11.89 -0.48 -11.36
C TRP A 74 10.56 -0.97 -11.96
N VAL A 75 9.40 -0.42 -11.55
CA VAL A 75 8.10 -0.76 -12.17
C VAL A 75 8.06 -0.46 -13.67
N PHE A 76 8.64 0.66 -14.11
CA PHE A 76 8.61 1.09 -15.51
C PHE A 76 9.72 0.50 -16.36
N TYR A 77 10.84 0.15 -15.72
CA TYR A 77 12.09 -0.22 -16.41
C TYR A 77 12.49 -1.68 -16.22
N ASN A 78 11.70 -2.48 -15.50
CA ASN A 78 11.95 -3.91 -15.34
C ASN A 78 11.85 -4.64 -16.70
N PRO A 79 12.97 -5.13 -17.27
CA PRO A 79 12.98 -5.74 -18.59
C PRO A 79 12.38 -7.15 -18.60
N GLN A 80 12.26 -7.79 -17.44
CA GLN A 80 11.72 -9.14 -17.32
C GLN A 80 10.19 -9.14 -17.28
N TYR A 81 9.57 -7.99 -16.99
CA TYR A 81 8.12 -7.87 -16.76
C TYR A 81 7.58 -8.86 -15.70
N MET A 82 8.48 -9.39 -14.87
CA MET A 82 8.20 -10.29 -13.76
C MET A 82 8.23 -9.47 -12.48
N TYR A 83 7.10 -9.45 -11.76
CA TYR A 83 6.92 -8.66 -10.55
C TYR A 83 6.82 -9.53 -9.29
N ASP A 84 7.08 -10.82 -9.42
CA ASP A 84 7.09 -11.72 -8.27
C ASP A 84 8.42 -11.56 -7.49
N GLU A 85 8.48 -12.13 -6.29
CA GLU A 85 9.70 -12.24 -5.46
C GLU A 85 10.25 -10.94 -4.84
N GLN A 86 9.63 -9.78 -5.03
CA GLN A 86 10.02 -8.56 -4.31
C GLN A 86 9.51 -8.57 -2.85
N PRO A 87 10.32 -8.08 -1.90
CA PRO A 87 9.94 -8.09 -0.49
C PRO A 87 8.80 -7.10 -0.20
N MET A 88 8.09 -7.32 0.91
CA MET A 88 6.92 -6.53 1.28
C MET A 88 7.23 -5.03 1.42
N ASP A 89 8.36 -4.67 2.03
CA ASP A 89 8.77 -3.28 2.22
C ASP A 89 8.94 -2.54 0.88
N HIS A 90 9.40 -3.26 -0.16
CA HIS A 90 9.53 -2.76 -1.51
C HIS A 90 8.15 -2.35 -2.07
N TRP A 91 7.16 -3.24 -1.97
CA TRP A 91 5.79 -2.95 -2.42
C TRP A 91 5.10 -1.86 -1.62
N ILE A 92 5.31 -1.80 -0.29
CA ILE A 92 4.78 -0.72 0.55
C ILE A 92 5.35 0.63 0.15
N THR A 93 6.64 0.69 -0.19
CA THR A 93 7.29 1.92 -0.67
C THR A 93 6.68 2.38 -2.00
N ILE A 94 6.52 1.46 -2.96
CA ILE A 94 5.92 1.78 -4.25
C ILE A 94 4.45 2.22 -4.06
N LEU A 95 3.69 1.55 -3.19
CA LEU A 95 2.31 1.93 -2.89
C LEU A 95 2.22 3.35 -2.30
N ASP A 96 3.16 3.73 -1.43
CA ASP A 96 3.23 5.07 -0.85
C ASP A 96 3.44 6.14 -1.93
N LEU A 97 4.46 5.96 -2.78
CA LEU A 97 4.76 6.88 -3.88
C LEU A 97 3.65 6.91 -4.92
N ALA A 98 3.09 5.75 -5.27
CA ALA A 98 1.98 5.65 -6.23
C ALA A 98 0.73 6.35 -5.72
N THR A 99 0.45 6.27 -4.41
CA THR A 99 -0.68 7.00 -3.80
C THR A 99 -0.41 8.49 -3.79
N ARG A 100 0.76 8.91 -3.32
CA ARG A 100 1.14 10.33 -3.16
C ARG A 100 1.18 11.06 -4.50
N TRP A 101 1.78 10.44 -5.52
CA TRP A 101 1.92 11.02 -6.84
C TRP A 101 0.85 10.53 -7.82
N LYS A 102 -0.28 10.00 -7.32
CA LYS A 102 -1.46 9.65 -8.12
C LYS A 102 -1.16 8.78 -9.35
N PHE A 103 -0.47 7.66 -9.16
CA PHE A 103 -0.27 6.61 -10.16
C PHE A 103 -1.30 5.48 -9.96
N PRO A 104 -2.55 5.59 -10.45
CA PRO A 104 -3.59 4.59 -10.20
C PRO A 104 -3.21 3.19 -10.71
N GLY A 105 -2.64 3.07 -11.92
CA GLY A 105 -2.24 1.77 -12.47
C GLY A 105 -1.12 1.09 -11.67
N VAL A 106 -0.17 1.86 -11.16
CA VAL A 106 0.90 1.36 -10.28
C VAL A 106 0.33 0.98 -8.91
N ARG A 107 -0.60 1.79 -8.37
CA ARG A 107 -1.32 1.48 -7.13
C ARG A 107 -2.05 0.14 -7.23
N ASP A 108 -2.81 -0.09 -8.31
CA ASP A 108 -3.50 -1.37 -8.54
C ASP A 108 -2.53 -2.55 -8.70
N LEU A 109 -1.39 -2.33 -9.37
CA LEU A 109 -0.31 -3.32 -9.42
C LEU A 109 0.19 -3.68 -8.02
N THR A 110 0.51 -2.69 -7.18
CA THR A 110 1.02 -2.94 -5.82
C THR A 110 0.01 -3.71 -4.96
N VAL A 111 -1.29 -3.38 -5.05
CA VAL A 111 -2.36 -4.10 -4.32
C VAL A 111 -2.39 -5.57 -4.72
N ARG A 112 -2.31 -5.88 -6.03
CA ARG A 112 -2.27 -7.27 -6.51
C ARG A 112 -1.04 -8.03 -5.99
N GLN A 113 0.12 -7.39 -5.89
CA GLN A 113 1.33 -8.04 -5.40
C GLN A 113 1.29 -8.23 -3.88
N LEU A 114 0.84 -7.24 -3.11
CA LEU A 114 0.65 -7.36 -1.66
C LEU A 114 -0.33 -8.49 -1.31
N GLN A 115 -1.35 -8.73 -2.13
CA GLN A 115 -2.29 -9.82 -1.91
C GLN A 115 -1.65 -11.21 -1.97
N LYS A 116 -0.58 -11.38 -2.75
CA LYS A 116 0.16 -12.66 -2.86
C LYS A 116 1.13 -12.91 -1.70
N LEU A 117 1.54 -11.86 -0.98
CA LEU A 117 2.53 -11.97 0.08
C LEU A 117 1.88 -12.42 1.40
N ASP A 118 2.62 -13.18 2.19
CA ASP A 118 2.22 -13.49 3.57
C ASP A 118 2.43 -12.25 4.44
N MET A 119 1.34 -11.56 4.75
CA MET A 119 1.31 -10.35 5.57
C MET A 119 0.43 -10.58 6.76
N LYS A 120 0.94 -10.27 7.96
CA LYS A 120 0.17 -10.45 9.20
C LYS A 120 -1.16 -9.70 9.11
N PRO A 121 -2.28 -10.30 9.56
CA PRO A 121 -3.60 -9.70 9.40
C PRO A 121 -3.71 -8.26 9.89
N VAL A 122 -3.12 -7.97 11.06
CA VAL A 122 -3.12 -6.63 11.68
C VAL A 122 -2.38 -5.62 10.80
N GLU A 123 -1.19 -5.97 10.31
CA GLU A 123 -0.40 -5.11 9.45
C GLU A 123 -1.11 -4.85 8.12
N ARG A 124 -1.78 -5.88 7.57
CA ARG A 124 -2.55 -5.75 6.33
C ARG A 124 -3.71 -4.77 6.50
N ILE A 125 -4.52 -4.89 7.56
CA ILE A 125 -5.64 -3.98 7.81
C ILE A 125 -5.14 -2.54 7.95
N ILE A 126 -4.11 -2.30 8.76
CA ILE A 126 -3.53 -0.96 8.95
C ILE A 126 -3.02 -0.37 7.64
N THR A 127 -2.36 -1.19 6.81
CA THR A 127 -1.88 -0.75 5.49
C THR A 127 -3.04 -0.35 4.58
N TYR A 128 -4.09 -1.17 4.55
CA TYR A 128 -5.27 -0.91 3.73
C TYR A 128 -6.01 0.35 4.18
N ASP A 129 -6.14 0.57 5.48
CA ASP A 129 -6.72 1.80 6.04
C ASP A 129 -5.85 3.02 5.70
N LYS A 130 -4.53 2.93 5.92
CA LYS A 130 -3.59 4.04 5.65
C LYS A 130 -3.65 4.53 4.20
N TYR A 131 -3.72 3.61 3.25
CA TYR A 131 -3.72 3.92 1.82
C TYR A 131 -5.13 3.95 1.19
N ASN A 132 -6.19 3.88 2.01
CA ASN A 132 -7.59 3.86 1.58
C ASN A 132 -7.83 2.85 0.45
N LEU A 133 -7.38 1.62 0.65
CA LEU A 133 -7.52 0.50 -0.28
C LEU A 133 -8.88 -0.18 -0.12
N ASP A 134 -9.26 -0.99 -1.11
CA ASP A 134 -10.50 -1.76 -1.07
C ASP A 134 -10.50 -2.77 0.09
N LYS A 135 -11.42 -2.54 1.04
CA LYS A 135 -11.56 -3.35 2.26
C LYS A 135 -12.18 -4.71 1.99
N SER A 136 -12.83 -4.93 0.83
CA SER A 136 -13.34 -6.26 0.45
C SER A 136 -12.23 -7.32 0.43
N LEU A 137 -11.01 -6.89 0.09
CA LEU A 137 -9.80 -7.72 0.03
C LEU A 137 -9.20 -8.07 1.42
N LEU A 138 -9.81 -7.58 2.51
CA LEU A 138 -9.39 -7.87 3.89
C LEU A 138 -10.13 -9.05 4.51
N LEU A 139 -11.12 -9.64 3.82
CA LEU A 139 -11.88 -10.79 4.33
C LEU A 139 -10.98 -11.92 4.87
N PRO A 140 -9.92 -12.38 4.16
CA PRO A 140 -9.04 -13.41 4.70
C PRO A 140 -8.34 -12.99 6.01
N ALA A 141 -7.93 -11.73 6.13
CA ALA A 141 -7.30 -11.21 7.34
C ALA A 141 -8.29 -11.15 8.51
N TYR A 142 -9.52 -10.73 8.27
CA TYR A 142 -10.56 -10.71 9.29
C TYR A 142 -10.94 -12.12 9.78
N ILE A 143 -11.05 -13.10 8.87
CA ILE A 143 -11.31 -14.51 9.23
C ILE A 143 -10.20 -15.02 10.16
N LEU A 144 -8.93 -14.81 9.80
CA LEU A 144 -7.80 -15.21 10.64
C LEU A 144 -7.88 -14.57 12.04
N LEU A 145 -8.19 -13.27 12.11
CA LEU A 145 -8.36 -12.59 13.41
C LEU A 145 -9.56 -13.14 14.20
N CYS A 146 -10.67 -13.49 13.55
CA CYS A 146 -11.84 -14.09 14.19
C CYS A 146 -11.53 -15.48 14.76
N LYS A 147 -10.73 -16.30 14.08
CA LYS A 147 -10.37 -17.65 14.54
C LYS A 147 -9.25 -17.69 15.58
N GLN A 148 -8.46 -16.63 15.71
CA GLN A 148 -7.39 -16.58 16.72
C GLN A 148 -7.94 -16.69 18.16
N PRO A 149 -7.33 -17.52 19.05
CA PRO A 149 -7.85 -17.75 20.39
C PRO A 149 -7.63 -16.56 21.33
N SER A 150 -6.57 -15.76 21.13
CA SER A 150 -6.25 -14.59 21.94
C SER A 150 -5.72 -13.45 21.07
N ARG A 151 -5.82 -12.22 21.58
CA ARG A 151 -5.30 -11.01 20.92
C ARG A 151 -4.45 -10.22 21.88
N SER A 152 -3.37 -9.65 21.36
CA SER A 152 -2.54 -8.75 22.15
C SER A 152 -3.24 -7.40 22.32
N VAL A 153 -3.06 -6.77 23.48
CA VAL A 153 -3.53 -5.39 23.72
C VAL A 153 -2.85 -4.42 22.75
N GLU A 154 -1.62 -4.72 22.33
CA GLU A 154 -0.87 -3.92 21.35
C GLU A 154 -1.56 -3.93 19.98
N ASP A 155 -1.94 -5.11 19.47
CA ASP A 155 -2.66 -5.21 18.20
C ASP A 155 -4.03 -4.53 18.27
N GLY A 156 -4.73 -4.66 19.40
CA GLY A 156 -5.99 -3.96 19.63
C GLY A 156 -5.84 -2.44 19.56
N LYS A 157 -4.76 -1.88 20.13
CA LYS A 157 -4.45 -0.45 20.03
C LYS A 157 -4.13 -0.02 18.60
N ARG A 158 -3.38 -0.85 17.86
CA ARG A 158 -2.99 -0.56 16.47
C ARG A 158 -4.16 -0.61 15.50
N LEU A 159 -5.10 -1.54 15.68
CA LEU A 159 -6.31 -1.66 14.86
C LEU A 159 -7.34 -0.54 15.13
N GLY A 160 -7.32 -0.01 16.36
CA GLY A 160 -8.31 0.96 16.81
C GLY A 160 -9.64 0.32 17.22
N MET A 161 -10.36 1.01 18.11
CA MET A 161 -11.58 0.50 18.73
C MET A 161 -12.68 0.10 17.72
N PRO A 162 -12.97 0.88 16.65
CA PRO A 162 -14.03 0.51 15.71
C PRO A 162 -13.80 -0.85 15.05
N THR A 163 -12.58 -1.12 14.60
CA THR A 163 -12.21 -2.39 13.98
C THR A 163 -12.25 -3.53 15.00
N VAL A 164 -11.75 -3.31 16.22
CA VAL A 164 -11.80 -4.32 17.29
C VAL A 164 -13.23 -4.69 17.65
N LEU A 165 -14.14 -3.72 17.78
CA LEU A 165 -15.54 -3.97 18.09
C LEU A 165 -16.23 -4.78 17.01
N LYS A 166 -16.04 -4.42 15.73
CA LYS A 166 -16.57 -5.19 14.59
C LYS A 166 -16.05 -6.63 14.56
N ILE A 167 -14.75 -6.81 14.81
CA ILE A 167 -14.19 -8.15 14.89
C ILE A 167 -14.81 -8.95 16.05
N ASN A 168 -15.02 -8.33 17.22
CA ASN A 168 -15.64 -9.00 18.36
C ASN A 168 -17.10 -9.36 18.09
N GLU A 169 -17.85 -8.45 17.49
CA GLU A 169 -19.22 -8.70 17.04
C GLU A 169 -19.29 -9.90 16.09
N ALA A 170 -18.41 -9.96 15.09
CA ALA A 170 -18.33 -11.11 14.18
C ALA A 170 -18.02 -12.43 14.90
N ARG A 171 -17.14 -12.42 15.92
CA ARG A 171 -16.87 -13.61 16.74
C ARG A 171 -18.09 -14.04 17.54
N GLU A 172 -18.82 -13.10 18.13
CA GLU A 172 -20.01 -13.41 18.91
C GLU A 172 -21.09 -14.04 18.05
N TYR A 173 -21.30 -13.53 16.83
CA TYR A 173 -22.19 -14.17 15.85
C TYR A 173 -21.75 -15.59 15.51
N ALA A 174 -20.47 -15.79 15.21
CA ALA A 174 -19.91 -17.11 14.91
C ALA A 174 -20.07 -18.11 16.08
N GLN A 175 -19.85 -17.66 17.32
CA GLN A 175 -20.03 -18.49 18.52
C GLN A 175 -21.49 -18.88 18.74
N ARG A 176 -22.43 -17.94 18.56
CA ARG A 176 -23.87 -18.23 18.69
C ARG A 176 -24.32 -19.24 17.64
N PHE A 177 -23.90 -19.04 16.40
CA PHE A 177 -24.20 -19.95 15.32
C PHE A 177 -23.68 -21.38 15.59
N ALA A 178 -22.44 -21.51 16.04
CA ALA A 178 -21.87 -22.81 16.41
C ALA A 178 -22.60 -23.46 17.60
N ALA A 179 -23.11 -22.66 18.56
CA ALA A 179 -23.93 -23.15 19.66
C ALA A 179 -25.26 -23.76 19.16
N GLU A 180 -25.92 -23.07 18.22
CA GLU A 180 -27.18 -23.50 17.61
C GLU A 180 -27.03 -24.80 16.80
N GLN A 181 -25.85 -25.04 16.25
CA GLN A 181 -25.46 -26.29 15.57
C GLN A 181 -25.14 -27.45 16.55
N GLY A 182 -25.27 -27.23 17.87
CA GLY A 182 -25.05 -28.26 18.89
C GLY A 182 -23.60 -28.44 19.34
N CYS A 183 -22.71 -27.50 19.05
CA CYS A 183 -21.33 -27.57 19.52
C CYS A 183 -21.25 -27.33 21.05
N HIS A 184 -20.65 -28.26 21.79
CA HIS A 184 -20.46 -28.14 23.23
C HIS A 184 -19.20 -27.32 23.53
N SER A 185 -19.38 -26.07 24.00
CA SER A 185 -18.34 -25.04 24.22
C SER A 185 -17.84 -24.35 22.95
N PRO A 186 -18.73 -23.67 22.21
CA PRO A 186 -18.41 -23.08 20.91
C PRO A 186 -17.44 -21.91 21.05
N THR A 187 -16.50 -21.85 20.13
CA THR A 187 -15.60 -20.72 19.89
C THR A 187 -15.83 -20.17 18.49
N SER A 188 -15.33 -18.97 18.22
CA SER A 188 -15.39 -18.39 16.86
C SER A 188 -14.52 -19.13 15.84
N ALA A 189 -13.64 -20.03 16.30
CA ALA A 189 -12.81 -20.87 15.43
C ALA A 189 -13.60 -22.07 14.86
N ASP A 190 -14.70 -22.46 15.49
CA ASP A 190 -15.53 -23.59 15.08
C ASP A 190 -16.43 -23.27 13.89
N ALA A 191 -16.63 -21.99 13.56
CA ALA A 191 -17.38 -21.56 12.40
C ALA A 191 -16.63 -21.85 11.08
N GLU A 192 -17.39 -22.23 10.06
CA GLU A 192 -16.85 -22.42 8.72
C GLU A 192 -16.42 -21.08 8.11
N ASP A 193 -15.42 -21.10 7.22
CA ASP A 193 -14.92 -19.87 6.58
C ASP A 193 -16.02 -19.16 5.79
N GLN A 194 -16.90 -19.93 5.13
CA GLN A 194 -18.00 -19.38 4.34
C GLN A 194 -19.01 -18.61 5.22
N GLU A 195 -19.28 -19.09 6.42
CA GLU A 195 -20.17 -18.43 7.38
C GLU A 195 -19.54 -17.15 7.90
N LEU A 196 -18.26 -17.20 8.26
CA LEU A 196 -17.50 -16.02 8.67
C LEU A 196 -17.43 -14.96 7.57
N VAL A 197 -17.32 -15.36 6.29
CA VAL A 197 -17.37 -14.41 5.17
C VAL A 197 -18.67 -13.62 5.17
N GLU A 198 -19.82 -14.29 5.29
CA GLU A 198 -21.12 -13.61 5.25
C GLU A 198 -21.34 -12.72 6.49
N ILE A 199 -20.98 -13.20 7.69
CA ILE A 199 -21.00 -12.38 8.91
C ILE A 199 -20.11 -11.15 8.76
N LEU A 200 -18.89 -11.32 8.26
CA LEU A 200 -17.92 -10.23 8.13
C LEU A 200 -18.35 -9.22 7.07
N LYS A 201 -18.95 -9.66 5.96
CA LYS A 201 -19.53 -8.73 4.97
C LYS A 201 -20.60 -7.85 5.58
N ASP A 202 -21.51 -8.43 6.37
CA ASP A 202 -22.57 -7.69 7.05
C ASP A 202 -22.00 -6.69 8.06
N VAL A 203 -21.19 -7.16 9.01
CA VAL A 203 -20.60 -6.33 10.10
C VAL A 203 -19.70 -5.21 9.56
N PHE A 204 -18.92 -5.49 8.52
CA PHE A 204 -18.04 -4.48 7.92
C PHE A 204 -18.71 -3.65 6.82
N GLY A 205 -19.90 -4.01 6.35
CA GLY A 205 -20.56 -3.38 5.22
C GLY A 205 -19.77 -3.54 3.91
N LEU A 206 -19.24 -4.74 3.67
CA LEU A 206 -18.45 -5.07 2.48
C LEU A 206 -19.38 -5.61 1.39
N SER A 207 -19.30 -5.01 0.20
CA SER A 207 -20.01 -5.45 -1.01
C SER A 207 -19.21 -6.48 -1.80
#